data_AF-A0A1E3W7Z7-F1
#
_entry.id   AF-A0A1E3W7Z7-F1
#
_cell.length_a   1.000
_cell.length_b   1.000
_cell.length_c   1.000
_cell.angle_alpha   90.00
_cell.angle_beta   90.00
_cell.angle_gamma   90.00
#
_symmetry.space_group_name_H-M   'P 1'
#
loop_
_entity.id
_entity.type
_entity.pdbx_description
1 polymer ?
#
loop_
_entity_poly.entity_id
_entity_poly.type
_entity_poly.pdbx_seq_one_letter_code
_entity_poly.pdbx_strand_id
1 'polypeptide(L)'
;MYFDGLAQDDPERAVAFIAADELDDEPDDEIVALLAEGKLLGQLLNVHAPRVAGRLQELALRQPRLRWLMGRLAGSIAGGLVVSSEAKRRLLAIADEPAFRKWRDSRLSDDEPTDFAALPLKDLAAAWVEITVRSDRDRERDRNWYALFDFQSDLVSNDPLAALELVKAILAIEENQNVLGLLAAGLLEDLLPDEDGPVIDAVVAEAERDLRFRNLLCGVWFYGMSPEVTERLEKARGEVQ
;
A
#
# COMPACT_ATOMS: atom_id res chain seq x y z
N MET A 1 16.55 -5.50 14.45
CA MET A 1 16.62 -4.18 15.11
C MET A 1 15.29 -3.50 14.84
N TYR A 2 14.54 -3.08 15.86
CA TYR A 2 13.18 -2.54 15.70
C TYR A 2 13.27 -1.07 15.26
N PHE A 3 12.97 -0.79 13.99
CA PHE A 3 13.10 0.56 13.38
C PHE A 3 11.82 1.40 13.42
N ASP A 4 10.71 0.83 13.91
CA ASP A 4 9.36 1.40 13.80
C ASP A 4 9.16 2.78 14.48
N GLY A 5 10.01 3.15 15.44
CA GLY A 5 9.93 4.44 16.13
C GLY A 5 11.00 5.46 15.71
N LEU A 6 12.07 5.06 15.02
CA LEU A 6 13.24 5.94 14.82
C LEU A 6 12.90 7.19 14.00
N ALA A 7 12.09 7.02 12.95
CA ALA A 7 11.63 8.14 12.12
C ALA A 7 10.76 9.14 12.92
N GLN A 8 10.03 8.66 13.93
CA GLN A 8 9.10 9.47 14.73
C GLN A 8 9.81 10.17 15.89
N ASP A 9 10.70 9.45 16.57
CA ASP A 9 11.31 9.90 17.82
C ASP A 9 12.55 10.77 17.60
N ASP A 10 13.32 10.48 16.54
CA ASP A 10 14.58 11.17 16.25
C ASP A 10 14.81 11.28 14.73
N PRO A 11 14.13 12.23 14.06
CA PRO A 11 14.22 12.39 12.61
C PRO A 11 15.64 12.74 12.14
N GLU A 12 16.46 13.39 12.97
CA GLU A 12 17.85 13.71 12.61
C GLU A 12 18.70 12.43 12.61
N ARG A 13 18.49 11.55 13.58
CA ARG A 13 19.15 10.24 13.62
C ARG A 13 18.64 9.32 12.52
N ALA A 14 17.37 9.40 12.13
CA ALA A 14 16.86 8.69 10.96
C ALA A 14 17.54 9.16 9.67
N VAL A 15 17.69 10.48 9.47
CA VAL A 15 18.48 11.03 8.35
C VAL A 15 19.93 10.58 8.41
N ALA A 16 20.55 10.58 9.60
CA ALA A 16 21.92 10.12 9.77
C ALA A 16 22.06 8.62 9.48
N PHE A 17 21.08 7.79 9.82
CA PHE A 17 21.06 6.36 9.51
C PHE A 17 20.92 6.11 8.00
N ILE A 18 20.05 6.86 7.31
CA ILE A 18 19.96 6.80 5.85
C ILE A 18 21.27 7.27 5.20
N ALA A 19 21.93 8.27 5.79
CA ALA A 19 23.14 8.85 5.25
C ALA A 19 24.43 8.08 5.59
N ALA A 20 24.45 7.33 6.68
CA ALA A 20 25.59 6.53 7.14
C ALA A 20 25.47 5.11 6.61
N ASP A 21 26.60 4.49 6.28
CA ASP A 21 26.91 3.06 5.99
C ASP A 21 25.90 2.24 5.13
N GLU A 22 24.58 2.33 5.33
CA GLU A 22 23.54 1.58 4.61
C GLU A 22 23.41 1.94 3.12
N LEU A 23 23.56 3.21 2.72
CA LEU A 23 23.45 3.58 1.30
C LEU A 23 24.74 3.35 0.51
N ASP A 24 25.90 3.55 1.12
CA ASP A 24 27.18 3.45 0.40
C ASP A 24 27.85 2.08 0.58
N ASP A 25 27.63 1.36 1.70
CA ASP A 25 28.24 0.05 1.97
C ASP A 25 27.33 -1.15 1.63
N GLU A 26 26.02 -0.98 1.43
CA GLU A 26 25.13 -2.08 1.01
C GLU A 26 25.26 -2.33 -0.50
N PRO A 27 25.90 -3.43 -0.97
CA PRO A 27 26.06 -3.69 -2.39
C PRO A 27 24.74 -3.99 -3.12
N ASP A 28 23.70 -4.44 -2.42
CA ASP A 28 22.44 -4.84 -3.02
C ASP A 28 21.43 -3.68 -3.10
N ASP A 29 21.26 -3.14 -4.30
CA ASP A 29 20.26 -2.11 -4.56
C ASP A 29 18.83 -2.54 -4.19
N GLU A 30 18.52 -3.84 -4.12
CA GLU A 30 17.21 -4.33 -3.70
C GLU A 30 17.00 -4.14 -2.20
N ILE A 31 18.02 -4.40 -1.38
CA ILE A 31 17.99 -4.12 0.06
C ILE A 31 17.85 -2.61 0.27
N VAL A 32 18.57 -1.81 -0.51
CA VAL A 32 18.46 -0.35 -0.45
C VAL A 32 17.05 0.14 -0.85
N ALA A 33 16.43 -0.45 -1.87
CA ALA A 33 15.06 -0.09 -2.28
C ALA A 33 14.03 -0.35 -1.17
N LEU A 34 14.22 -1.41 -0.37
CA LEU A 34 13.38 -1.72 0.79
C LEU A 34 13.48 -0.64 1.88
N LEU A 35 14.50 0.22 1.93
CA LEU A 35 14.54 1.35 2.89
C LEU A 35 13.52 2.44 2.56
N ALA A 36 13.14 2.57 1.28
CA ALA A 36 12.09 3.48 0.85
C ALA A 36 10.68 2.87 0.98
N GLU A 37 10.56 1.55 0.86
CA GLU A 37 9.31 0.83 1.16
C GLU A 37 9.09 0.72 2.68
N GLY A 38 10.16 0.46 3.40
CA GLY A 38 10.22 0.38 4.84
C GLY A 38 9.74 1.67 5.49
N LYS A 39 9.10 1.52 6.65
CA LYS A 39 8.54 2.61 7.45
C LYS A 39 9.51 3.79 7.63
N LEU A 40 10.83 3.59 7.59
CA LEU A 40 11.81 4.62 7.90
C LEU A 40 11.74 5.86 7.00
N LEU A 41 12.05 5.78 5.70
CA LEU A 41 12.08 6.98 4.85
C LEU A 41 10.65 7.48 4.57
N GLY A 42 9.70 6.57 4.33
CA GLY A 42 8.28 6.92 4.13
C GLY A 42 7.68 7.71 5.30
N GLN A 43 7.80 7.20 6.53
CA GLN A 43 7.28 7.89 7.73
C GLN A 43 8.04 9.18 8.02
N LEU A 44 9.38 9.19 7.83
CA LEU A 44 10.18 10.38 8.03
C LEU A 44 9.69 11.53 7.14
N LEU A 45 9.40 11.25 5.87
CA LEU A 45 8.86 12.25 4.95
C LEU A 45 7.41 12.62 5.31
N ASN A 46 6.59 11.65 5.68
CA ASN A 46 5.20 11.91 6.03
C ASN A 46 5.06 12.85 7.24
N VAL A 47 5.84 12.62 8.29
CA VAL A 47 5.73 13.35 9.56
C VAL A 47 6.65 14.56 9.62
N HIS A 48 7.86 14.48 9.06
CA HIS A 48 8.93 15.45 9.30
C HIS A 48 9.52 16.10 8.04
N ALA A 49 8.92 15.93 6.85
CA ALA A 49 9.45 16.50 5.60
C ALA A 49 9.89 17.98 5.68
N PRO A 50 9.14 18.93 6.29
CA PRO A 50 9.58 20.33 6.38
C PRO A 50 10.90 20.49 7.13
N ARG A 51 11.15 19.66 8.14
CA ARG A 51 12.34 19.69 8.98
C ARG A 51 13.54 19.06 8.28
N VAL A 52 13.34 17.93 7.60
CA VAL A 52 14.46 17.14 7.04
C VAL A 52 14.79 17.47 5.58
N ALA A 53 13.90 18.13 4.83
CA ALA A 53 14.08 18.34 3.39
C ALA A 53 15.38 19.07 3.03
N GLY A 54 15.75 20.12 3.78
CA GLY A 54 17.00 20.83 3.53
C GLY A 54 18.23 19.94 3.69
N ARG A 55 18.24 19.10 4.74
CA ARG A 55 19.34 18.18 4.99
C ARG A 55 19.43 17.07 3.95
N LEU A 56 18.29 16.51 3.54
CA LEU A 56 18.24 15.52 2.46
C LEU A 56 18.72 16.10 1.13
N GLN A 57 18.44 17.37 0.83
CA GLN A 57 18.98 18.05 -0.34
C GLN A 57 20.51 18.16 -0.29
N GLU A 58 21.09 18.55 0.85
CA GLU A 58 22.55 18.60 1.01
C GLU A 58 23.21 17.23 0.84
N LEU A 59 22.60 16.19 1.39
CA LEU A 59 23.09 14.81 1.28
C LEU A 59 23.00 14.30 -0.16
N ALA A 60 21.89 14.59 -0.85
CA ALA A 60 21.66 14.18 -2.24
C ALA A 60 22.69 14.75 -3.23
N LEU A 61 23.35 15.87 -2.89
CA LEU A 61 24.47 16.40 -3.68
C LEU A 61 25.71 15.48 -3.64
N ARG A 62 25.85 14.69 -2.58
CA ARG A 62 27.03 13.84 -2.31
C ARG A 62 26.73 12.36 -2.45
N GLN A 63 25.46 11.96 -2.35
CA GLN A 63 25.02 10.56 -2.39
C GLN A 63 24.05 10.34 -3.57
N PRO A 64 24.57 9.87 -4.73
CA PRO A 64 23.72 9.52 -5.88
C PRO A 64 22.65 8.49 -5.55
N ARG A 65 22.95 7.52 -4.68
CA ARG A 65 21.99 6.50 -4.23
C ARG A 65 20.82 7.08 -3.44
N LEU A 66 21.01 8.16 -2.69
CA LEU A 66 19.91 8.87 -2.06
C LEU A 66 18.97 9.47 -3.11
N ARG A 67 19.49 10.09 -4.18
CA ARG A 67 18.66 10.62 -5.28
C ARG A 67 17.86 9.53 -5.98
N TRP A 68 18.50 8.38 -6.21
CA TRP A 68 17.87 7.20 -6.76
C TRP A 68 16.76 6.65 -5.84
N LEU A 69 17.01 6.55 -4.54
CA LEU A 69 16.02 6.12 -3.54
C LEU A 69 14.85 7.10 -3.43
N MET A 70 15.13 8.41 -3.45
CA MET A 70 14.11 9.46 -3.54
C MET A 70 13.28 9.35 -4.83
N GLY A 71 13.89 8.83 -5.91
CA GLY A 71 13.20 8.51 -7.16
C GLY A 71 12.07 7.50 -6.99
N ARG A 72 12.22 6.49 -6.10
CA ARG A 72 11.14 5.53 -5.76
C ARG A 72 9.93 6.23 -5.17
N LEU A 73 10.15 7.24 -4.32
CA LEU A 73 9.10 7.95 -3.59
C LEU A 73 8.52 9.15 -4.36
N ALA A 74 9.00 9.44 -5.57
CA ALA A 74 8.57 10.62 -6.32
C ALA A 74 7.05 10.69 -6.52
N GLY A 75 6.44 9.56 -6.91
CA GLY A 75 4.99 9.44 -7.07
C GLY A 75 4.23 9.69 -5.75
N SER A 76 4.64 9.07 -4.66
CA SER A 76 4.02 9.26 -3.33
C SER A 76 4.18 10.69 -2.82
N ILE A 77 5.36 11.31 -2.99
CA ILE A 77 5.61 12.70 -2.63
C ILE A 77 4.69 13.64 -3.43
N ALA A 78 4.53 13.40 -4.73
CA ALA A 78 3.58 14.17 -5.55
C ALA A 78 2.13 13.96 -5.07
N GLY A 79 1.75 12.71 -4.82
CA GLY A 79 0.40 12.25 -4.51
C GLY A 79 -0.14 12.52 -3.11
N GLY A 80 0.69 12.97 -2.17
CA GLY A 80 0.18 13.40 -0.85
C GLY A 80 1.00 12.97 0.36
N LEU A 81 2.06 12.17 0.18
CA LEU A 81 2.95 11.76 1.27
C LEU A 81 3.51 12.97 2.03
N VAL A 82 3.81 14.06 1.33
CA VAL A 82 4.32 15.31 1.90
C VAL A 82 3.30 16.42 1.74
N VAL A 83 2.76 16.90 2.87
CA VAL A 83 1.73 17.96 2.91
C VAL A 83 2.30 19.33 2.55
N SER A 84 3.51 19.67 3.03
CA SER A 84 4.12 20.98 2.78
C SER A 84 4.53 21.13 1.31
N SER A 85 3.92 22.08 0.61
CA SER A 85 4.23 22.39 -0.80
C SER A 85 5.69 22.78 -1.02
N GLU A 86 6.32 23.44 -0.04
CA GLU A 86 7.74 23.80 -0.13
C GLU A 86 8.63 22.56 0.02
N ALA A 87 8.39 21.74 1.04
CA ALA A 87 9.15 20.51 1.26
C ALA A 87 8.97 19.55 0.09
N LYS A 88 7.74 19.39 -0.41
CA LYS A 88 7.40 18.62 -1.62
C LYS A 88 8.26 19.05 -2.81
N ARG A 89 8.28 20.36 -3.12
CA ARG A 89 9.10 20.89 -4.23
C ARG A 89 10.58 20.59 -4.06
N ARG A 90 11.11 20.77 -2.84
CA ARG A 90 12.53 20.52 -2.51
C ARG A 90 12.92 19.05 -2.68
N LEU A 91 12.06 18.14 -2.21
CA LEU A 91 12.29 16.69 -2.27
C LEU A 91 12.13 16.14 -3.70
N LEU A 92 11.15 16.62 -4.46
CA LEU A 92 10.99 16.24 -5.87
C LEU A 92 12.19 16.71 -6.72
N ALA A 93 12.80 17.84 -6.39
CA ALA A 93 13.97 18.35 -7.12
C ALA A 93 15.23 17.46 -6.99
N ILE A 94 15.27 16.55 -6.01
CA ILE A 94 16.37 15.60 -5.82
C ILE A 94 16.01 14.15 -6.17
N ALA A 95 14.75 13.89 -6.53
CA ALA A 95 14.26 12.56 -6.86
C ALA A 95 14.64 12.18 -8.30
N ASP A 96 15.54 11.21 -8.46
CA ASP A 96 15.91 10.66 -9.77
C ASP A 96 14.96 9.52 -10.17
N GLU A 97 13.69 9.89 -10.41
CA GLU A 97 12.65 8.95 -10.83
C GLU A 97 13.02 8.19 -12.13
N PRO A 98 13.62 8.81 -13.17
CA PRO A 98 14.00 8.07 -14.37
C PRO A 98 15.03 6.97 -14.10
N ALA A 99 16.05 7.23 -13.26
CA ALA A 99 17.03 6.22 -12.90
C ALA A 99 16.41 5.07 -12.09
N PHE A 100 15.55 5.40 -11.11
CA PHE A 100 14.83 4.39 -10.34
C PHE A 100 13.94 3.51 -11.22
N ARG A 101 13.15 4.14 -12.08
CA ARG A 101 12.25 3.44 -13.01
C ARG A 101 13.01 2.49 -13.93
N LYS A 102 14.11 2.95 -14.53
CA LYS A 102 14.95 2.12 -15.40
C LYS A 102 15.50 0.89 -14.66
N TRP A 103 15.96 1.06 -13.43
CA TRP A 103 16.44 -0.03 -12.59
C TRP A 103 15.33 -1.03 -12.25
N ARG A 104 14.14 -0.54 -11.89
CA ARG A 104 12.97 -1.37 -11.55
C ARG A 104 12.52 -2.17 -12.76
N ASP A 105 12.37 -1.50 -13.89
CA ASP A 105 11.86 -2.12 -15.12
C ASP A 105 12.81 -3.23 -15.63
N SER A 106 14.12 -3.14 -15.32
CA SER A 106 15.10 -4.20 -15.64
C SER A 106 14.99 -5.47 -14.78
N ARG A 107 14.20 -5.42 -13.71
CA ARG A 107 14.01 -6.52 -12.74
C ARG A 107 12.59 -7.10 -12.76
N LEU A 108 11.69 -6.46 -13.49
CA LEU A 108 10.36 -7.01 -13.70
C LEU A 108 10.51 -8.37 -14.38
N SER A 109 9.74 -9.34 -13.89
CA SER A 109 9.58 -10.64 -14.52
C SER A 109 9.11 -10.47 -15.97
N ASP A 110 9.50 -11.45 -16.79
CA ASP A 110 9.00 -11.61 -18.16
C ASP A 110 7.63 -12.31 -18.21
N ASP A 111 6.91 -12.34 -17.07
CA ASP A 111 5.59 -12.96 -16.97
C ASP A 111 4.62 -12.29 -17.96
N GLU A 112 3.79 -13.11 -18.63
CA GLU A 112 2.76 -12.59 -19.52
C GLU A 112 1.76 -11.74 -18.71
N PRO A 113 1.41 -10.54 -19.21
CA PRO A 113 0.39 -9.71 -18.58
C PRO A 113 -0.93 -10.47 -18.45
N THR A 114 -1.48 -10.50 -17.23
CA THR A 114 -2.77 -11.13 -16.97
C THR A 114 -3.90 -10.14 -17.27
N ASP A 115 -4.86 -10.56 -18.10
CA ASP A 115 -6.12 -9.83 -18.29
C ASP A 115 -7.10 -10.22 -17.18
N PHE A 116 -6.99 -9.54 -16.03
CA PHE A 116 -7.82 -9.82 -14.86
C PHE A 116 -9.33 -9.65 -15.12
N ALA A 117 -9.70 -8.74 -16.02
CA ALA A 117 -11.10 -8.50 -16.39
C ALA A 117 -11.71 -9.68 -17.16
N ALA A 118 -10.90 -10.47 -17.86
CA ALA A 118 -11.34 -11.66 -18.59
C ALA A 118 -11.38 -12.93 -17.73
N LEU A 119 -10.83 -12.90 -16.51
CA LEU A 119 -10.79 -14.08 -15.64
C LEU A 119 -12.19 -14.41 -15.07
N PRO A 120 -12.58 -15.68 -15.04
CA PRO A 120 -13.70 -16.12 -14.21
C PRO A 120 -13.44 -15.77 -12.73
N LEU A 121 -14.49 -15.42 -11.98
CA LEU A 121 -14.38 -14.96 -10.59
C LEU A 121 -13.52 -15.87 -9.70
N LYS A 122 -13.65 -17.20 -9.85
CA LYS A 122 -12.87 -18.18 -9.10
C LYS A 122 -11.36 -18.09 -9.39
N ASP A 123 -11.00 -17.82 -10.64
CA ASP A 123 -9.62 -17.78 -11.10
C ASP A 123 -9.01 -16.41 -10.75
N LEU A 124 -9.82 -15.35 -10.78
CA LEU A 124 -9.47 -14.03 -10.26
C LEU A 124 -9.20 -14.07 -8.75
N ALA A 125 -10.04 -14.76 -7.97
CA ALA A 125 -9.82 -14.93 -6.53
C ALA A 125 -8.53 -15.71 -6.25
N ALA A 126 -8.27 -16.79 -6.99
CA ALA A 126 -7.03 -17.56 -6.87
C ALA A 126 -5.80 -16.72 -7.23
N ALA A 127 -5.86 -15.94 -8.31
CA ALA A 127 -4.78 -15.05 -8.73
C ALA A 127 -4.51 -13.96 -7.67
N TRP A 128 -5.57 -13.38 -7.09
CA TRP A 128 -5.44 -12.40 -6.01
C TRP A 128 -4.68 -12.98 -4.81
N VAL A 129 -5.05 -14.19 -4.37
CA VAL A 129 -4.37 -14.87 -3.26
C VAL A 129 -2.91 -15.16 -3.62
N GLU A 130 -2.68 -15.79 -4.79
CA GLU A 130 -1.34 -16.18 -5.24
C GLU A 130 -0.38 -14.98 -5.29
N ILE A 131 -0.84 -13.86 -5.83
CA ILE A 131 -0.03 -12.66 -5.95
C ILE A 131 0.16 -12.00 -4.57
N THR A 132 -0.88 -11.94 -3.74
CA THR A 132 -0.83 -11.28 -2.43
C THR A 132 0.09 -12.00 -1.44
N VAL A 133 0.24 -13.31 -1.52
CA VAL A 133 1.13 -14.09 -0.64
C VAL A 133 2.61 -14.04 -1.03
N ARG A 134 2.94 -13.46 -2.19
CA ARG A 134 4.35 -13.31 -2.63
C ARG A 134 5.09 -12.37 -1.67
N SER A 135 6.38 -12.61 -1.49
CA SER A 135 7.22 -11.72 -0.69
C SER A 135 7.23 -10.31 -1.30
N ASP A 136 7.45 -9.27 -0.49
CA ASP A 136 7.54 -7.87 -0.97
C ASP A 136 8.48 -7.75 -2.18
N ARG A 137 9.63 -8.41 -2.09
CA ARG A 137 10.61 -8.49 -3.18
C ARG A 137 10.04 -9.11 -4.45
N ASP A 138 9.29 -10.21 -4.34
CA ASP A 138 8.77 -10.91 -5.51
C ASP A 138 7.58 -10.14 -6.12
N ARG A 139 6.76 -9.45 -5.30
CA ARG A 139 5.69 -8.54 -5.78
C ARG A 139 6.25 -7.33 -6.52
N GLU A 140 7.34 -6.74 -6.04
CA GLU A 140 8.02 -5.63 -6.73
C GLU A 140 8.55 -6.01 -8.12
N ARG A 141 8.82 -7.30 -8.35
CA ARG A 141 9.24 -7.84 -9.64
C ARG A 141 8.06 -8.35 -10.47
N ASP A 142 6.86 -8.38 -9.92
CA ASP A 142 5.68 -8.91 -10.59
C ASP A 142 4.92 -7.81 -11.32
N ARG A 143 4.85 -7.91 -12.65
CA ARG A 143 4.04 -6.97 -13.46
C ARG A 143 2.55 -7.12 -13.15
N ASN A 144 2.12 -8.31 -12.78
CA ASN A 144 0.74 -8.61 -12.45
C ASN A 144 0.34 -8.08 -11.08
N TRP A 145 1.28 -7.76 -10.18
CA TRP A 145 0.97 -7.09 -8.91
C TRP A 145 0.34 -5.71 -9.12
N TYR A 146 1.00 -4.84 -9.91
CA TYR A 146 0.48 -3.51 -10.18
C TYR A 146 -0.81 -3.57 -11.03
N ALA A 147 -0.86 -4.47 -12.02
CA ALA A 147 -2.06 -4.64 -12.84
C ALA A 147 -3.27 -5.16 -12.04
N LEU A 148 -3.05 -6.04 -11.05
CA LEU A 148 -4.10 -6.49 -10.14
C LEU A 148 -4.61 -5.33 -9.27
N PHE A 149 -3.72 -4.50 -8.76
CA PHE A 149 -4.08 -3.34 -7.93
C PHE A 149 -4.86 -2.29 -8.73
N ASP A 150 -4.41 -1.97 -9.95
CA ASP A 150 -5.12 -1.07 -10.86
C ASP A 150 -6.52 -1.62 -11.19
N PHE A 151 -6.61 -2.91 -11.54
CA PHE A 151 -7.88 -3.58 -11.79
C PHE A 151 -8.81 -3.55 -10.56
N GLN A 152 -8.28 -3.78 -9.36
CA GLN A 152 -9.04 -3.73 -8.12
C GLN A 152 -9.65 -2.34 -7.89
N SER A 153 -8.83 -1.29 -8.05
CA SER A 153 -9.26 0.10 -7.91
C SER A 153 -10.37 0.46 -8.91
N ASP A 154 -10.22 0.02 -10.16
CA ASP A 154 -11.23 0.18 -11.20
C ASP A 154 -12.52 -0.59 -10.89
N LEU A 155 -12.40 -1.82 -10.37
CA LEU A 155 -13.55 -2.66 -10.02
C LEU A 155 -14.36 -2.02 -8.88
N VAL A 156 -13.69 -1.58 -7.82
CA VAL A 156 -14.34 -0.85 -6.70
C VAL A 156 -15.06 0.40 -7.19
N SER A 157 -14.42 1.17 -8.08
CA SER A 157 -14.98 2.43 -8.58
C SER A 157 -16.16 2.25 -9.54
N ASN A 158 -16.10 1.23 -10.40
CA ASN A 158 -17.06 1.05 -11.50
C ASN A 158 -18.18 0.04 -11.19
N ASP A 159 -17.89 -0.99 -10.40
CA ASP A 159 -18.83 -2.05 -10.00
C ASP A 159 -18.52 -2.58 -8.59
N PRO A 160 -18.84 -1.80 -7.53
CA PRO A 160 -18.53 -2.19 -6.16
C PRO A 160 -19.24 -3.48 -5.73
N LEU A 161 -20.41 -3.81 -6.30
CA LEU A 161 -21.07 -5.08 -5.99
C LEU A 161 -20.31 -6.29 -6.58
N ALA A 162 -19.70 -6.15 -7.76
CA ALA A 162 -18.79 -7.15 -8.28
C ALA A 162 -17.50 -7.28 -7.44
N ALA A 163 -16.96 -6.17 -6.93
CA ALA A 163 -15.85 -6.20 -5.97
C ALA A 163 -16.22 -6.95 -4.69
N LEU A 164 -17.45 -6.78 -4.16
CA LEU A 164 -17.93 -7.55 -3.00
C LEU A 164 -17.98 -9.06 -3.29
N GLU A 165 -18.41 -9.47 -4.49
CA GLU A 165 -18.39 -10.88 -4.88
C GLU A 165 -16.96 -11.45 -4.98
N LEU A 166 -15.98 -10.62 -5.38
CA LEU A 166 -14.56 -11.01 -5.32
C LEU A 166 -14.08 -11.21 -3.89
N VAL A 167 -14.42 -10.29 -2.96
CA VAL A 167 -14.10 -10.44 -1.52
C VAL A 167 -14.63 -11.77 -0.99
N LYS A 168 -15.89 -12.10 -1.30
CA LYS A 168 -16.54 -13.35 -0.89
C LYS A 168 -15.85 -14.57 -1.51
N ALA A 169 -15.48 -14.51 -2.78
CA ALA A 169 -14.78 -15.58 -3.47
C ALA A 169 -13.39 -15.85 -2.88
N ILE A 170 -12.65 -14.80 -2.52
CA ILE A 170 -11.34 -14.91 -1.84
C ILE A 170 -11.52 -15.51 -0.45
N LEU A 171 -12.47 -14.98 0.34
CA LEU A 171 -12.76 -15.49 1.68
C LEU A 171 -13.16 -16.97 1.66
N ALA A 172 -13.85 -17.42 0.61
CA ALA A 172 -14.23 -18.83 0.45
C ALA A 172 -13.03 -19.78 0.28
N ILE A 173 -11.90 -19.31 -0.25
CA ILE A 173 -10.71 -20.14 -0.54
C ILE A 173 -9.53 -19.92 0.41
N GLU A 174 -9.51 -18.82 1.17
CA GLU A 174 -8.39 -18.44 2.04
C GLU A 174 -8.73 -18.55 3.53
N GLU A 175 -7.78 -19.05 4.33
CA GLU A 175 -7.88 -19.23 5.78
C GLU A 175 -6.77 -18.51 6.57
N ASN A 176 -5.68 -18.13 5.89
CA ASN A 176 -4.54 -17.46 6.48
C ASN A 176 -4.91 -16.05 6.95
N GLN A 177 -4.84 -15.85 8.27
CA GLN A 177 -5.24 -14.61 8.92
C GLN A 177 -4.43 -13.39 8.44
N ASN A 178 -3.17 -13.57 8.02
CA ASN A 178 -2.38 -12.46 7.48
C ASN A 178 -2.92 -11.99 6.12
N VAL A 179 -3.32 -12.94 5.26
CA VAL A 179 -3.90 -12.64 3.95
C VAL A 179 -5.29 -12.04 4.10
N LEU A 180 -6.10 -12.57 5.02
CA LEU A 180 -7.42 -12.01 5.34
C LEU A 180 -7.32 -10.60 5.95
N GLY A 181 -6.25 -10.32 6.71
CA GLY A 181 -5.97 -8.96 7.18
C GLY A 181 -5.70 -7.97 6.04
N LEU A 182 -4.97 -8.40 5.00
CA LEU A 182 -4.75 -7.60 3.78
C LEU A 182 -6.02 -7.44 2.95
N LEU A 183 -6.87 -8.47 2.90
CA LEU A 183 -8.18 -8.39 2.24
C LEU A 183 -9.09 -7.38 2.96
N ALA A 184 -9.09 -7.38 4.29
CA ALA A 184 -9.89 -6.47 5.11
C ALA A 184 -9.43 -5.00 4.98
N ALA A 185 -8.15 -4.72 5.26
CA ALA A 185 -7.58 -3.36 5.22
C ALA A 185 -7.26 -2.86 3.79
N GLY A 186 -7.62 -3.64 2.77
CA GLY A 186 -7.45 -3.30 1.36
C GLY A 186 -8.79 -3.34 0.66
N LEU A 187 -9.02 -4.37 -0.16
CA LEU A 187 -10.19 -4.45 -1.04
C LEU A 187 -11.54 -4.26 -0.32
N LEU A 188 -11.74 -4.85 0.87
CA LEU A 188 -12.99 -4.66 1.60
C LEU A 188 -13.14 -3.23 2.15
N GLU A 189 -12.06 -2.60 2.61
CA GLU A 189 -12.06 -1.21 3.06
C GLU A 189 -12.32 -0.24 1.91
N ASP A 190 -11.58 -0.38 0.81
CA ASP A 190 -11.70 0.45 -0.40
C ASP A 190 -13.11 0.40 -1.00
N LEU A 191 -13.79 -0.74 -0.87
CA LEU A 191 -15.15 -0.95 -1.35
C LEU A 191 -16.20 -0.07 -0.64
N LEU A 192 -15.97 0.32 0.61
CA LEU A 192 -16.99 0.96 1.43
C LEU A 192 -17.16 2.44 1.08
N PRO A 193 -18.33 2.87 0.58
CA PRO A 193 -18.56 4.28 0.28
C PRO A 193 -18.74 5.11 1.57
N ASP A 194 -18.47 6.42 1.46
CA ASP A 194 -18.68 7.37 2.56
C ASP A 194 -20.16 7.53 2.95
N GLU A 195 -21.06 7.38 1.97
CA GLU A 195 -22.50 7.58 2.11
C GLU A 195 -23.27 6.26 2.02
N ASP A 196 -24.45 6.24 2.64
CA ASP A 196 -25.27 5.04 2.67
C ASP A 196 -25.79 4.66 1.28
N GLY A 197 -26.07 3.37 1.08
CA GLY A 197 -26.53 2.87 -0.21
C GLY A 197 -26.46 1.36 -0.38
N PRO A 198 -26.65 0.87 -1.63
CA PRO A 198 -26.82 -0.55 -1.90
C PRO A 198 -25.59 -1.39 -1.56
N VAL A 199 -24.39 -0.80 -1.57
CA VAL A 199 -23.15 -1.49 -1.15
C VAL A 199 -23.18 -1.76 0.36
N ILE A 200 -23.53 -0.76 1.17
CA ILE A 200 -23.66 -0.90 2.61
C ILE A 200 -24.75 -1.91 2.96
N ASP A 201 -25.90 -1.87 2.27
CA ASP A 201 -26.95 -2.88 2.42
C ASP A 201 -26.44 -4.30 2.17
N ALA A 202 -25.67 -4.51 1.10
CA ALA A 202 -25.12 -5.81 0.76
C ALA A 202 -24.07 -6.30 1.78
N VAL A 203 -23.19 -5.41 2.23
CA VAL A 203 -22.16 -5.72 3.25
C VAL A 203 -22.80 -6.10 4.58
N VAL A 204 -23.79 -5.33 5.05
CA VAL A 204 -24.51 -5.62 6.30
C VAL A 204 -25.23 -6.96 6.18
N ALA A 205 -25.94 -7.19 5.06
CA ALA A 205 -26.65 -8.44 4.84
C ALA A 205 -25.71 -9.66 4.80
N GLU A 206 -24.51 -9.53 4.22
CA GLU A 206 -23.52 -10.62 4.19
C GLU A 206 -22.96 -10.87 5.60
N ALA A 207 -22.62 -9.82 6.36
CA ALA A 207 -22.13 -9.95 7.74
C ALA A 207 -23.16 -10.60 8.70
N GLU A 208 -24.45 -10.39 8.46
CA GLU A 208 -25.52 -11.07 9.21
C GLU A 208 -25.63 -12.56 8.87
N ARG A 209 -25.25 -12.95 7.65
CA ARG A 209 -25.42 -14.31 7.11
C ARG A 209 -24.20 -15.20 7.28
N ASP A 210 -23.00 -14.63 7.17
CA ASP A 210 -21.73 -15.36 7.22
C ASP A 210 -20.84 -14.82 8.35
N LEU A 211 -20.60 -15.68 9.35
CA LEU A 211 -19.72 -15.37 10.48
C LEU A 211 -18.27 -15.11 10.04
N ARG A 212 -17.79 -15.75 8.97
CA ARG A 212 -16.43 -15.51 8.44
C ARG A 212 -16.35 -14.12 7.83
N PHE A 213 -17.37 -13.71 7.08
CA PHE A 213 -17.44 -12.37 6.50
C PHE A 213 -17.56 -11.31 7.61
N ARG A 214 -18.37 -11.58 8.64
CA ARG A 214 -18.46 -10.72 9.82
C ARG A 214 -17.10 -10.54 10.51
N ASN A 215 -16.34 -11.62 10.66
CA ASN A 215 -15.00 -11.55 11.26
C ASN A 215 -14.01 -10.79 10.36
N LEU A 216 -14.13 -10.92 9.03
CA LEU A 216 -13.33 -10.15 8.08
C LEU A 216 -13.61 -8.64 8.21
N LEU A 217 -14.88 -8.26 8.38
CA LEU A 217 -15.31 -6.87 8.57
C LEU A 217 -14.70 -6.22 9.83
N CYS A 218 -14.37 -7.00 10.86
CA CYS A 218 -13.67 -6.50 12.05
C CYS A 218 -12.26 -5.97 11.74
N GLY A 219 -11.66 -6.33 10.60
CA GLY A 219 -10.34 -5.87 10.18
C GLY A 219 -10.35 -4.54 9.39
N VAL A 220 -11.52 -3.96 9.15
CA VAL A 220 -11.70 -2.74 8.34
C VAL A 220 -11.63 -1.48 9.21
N TRP A 221 -11.01 -0.43 8.68
CA TRP A 221 -10.94 0.88 9.32
C TRP A 221 -12.02 1.81 8.72
N PHE A 222 -13.02 2.16 9.51
CA PHE A 222 -14.08 3.08 9.08
C PHE A 222 -13.62 4.54 9.14
N TYR A 223 -12.83 4.97 8.17
CA TYR A 223 -12.34 6.34 8.05
C TYR A 223 -13.10 7.12 6.97
N GLY A 224 -13.47 8.38 7.25
CA GLY A 224 -14.11 9.27 6.27
C GLY A 224 -15.61 9.07 6.04
N MET A 225 -16.18 7.97 6.53
CA MET A 225 -17.60 7.62 6.36
C MET A 225 -18.54 8.49 7.18
N SER A 226 -19.79 8.59 6.73
CA SER A 226 -20.85 9.26 7.48
C SER A 226 -21.15 8.52 8.81
N PRO A 227 -21.66 9.23 9.83
CA PRO A 227 -22.01 8.61 11.11
C PRO A 227 -23.04 7.48 10.97
N GLU A 228 -23.98 7.60 10.03
CA GLU A 228 -25.01 6.60 9.75
C GLU A 228 -24.40 5.31 9.21
N VAL A 229 -23.52 5.40 8.21
CA VAL A 229 -22.80 4.24 7.66
C VAL A 229 -21.95 3.57 8.73
N THR A 230 -21.21 4.36 9.50
CA THR A 230 -20.35 3.86 10.58
C THR A 230 -21.16 3.07 11.60
N GLU A 231 -22.31 3.60 12.07
CA GLU A 231 -23.17 2.91 13.03
C GLU A 231 -23.71 1.58 12.47
N ARG A 232 -24.12 1.55 11.20
CA ARG A 232 -24.61 0.34 10.54
C ARG A 232 -23.54 -0.74 10.47
N LEU A 233 -22.32 -0.39 10.06
CA LEU A 233 -21.20 -1.33 9.93
C LEU A 233 -20.69 -1.80 11.30
N GLU A 234 -20.63 -0.91 12.29
CA GLU A 234 -20.33 -1.23 13.69
C GLU A 234 -21.30 -2.26 14.27
N LYS A 235 -22.60 -2.08 14.00
CA LYS A 235 -23.62 -3.05 14.40
C LYS A 235 -23.46 -4.39 13.68
N ALA A 236 -23.14 -4.36 12.39
CA ALA A 236 -23.00 -5.55 11.56
C ALA A 236 -21.78 -6.40 11.97
N ARG A 237 -20.65 -5.79 12.31
CA ARG A 237 -19.47 -6.52 12.81
C ARG A 237 -19.73 -7.19 14.18
N GLY A 238 -20.62 -6.62 15.00
CA GLY A 238 -20.96 -7.13 16.32
C GLY A 238 -19.80 -7.03 17.32
N GLU A 239 -19.95 -7.67 18.48
CA GLU A 239 -18.85 -7.80 19.44
C GLU A 239 -17.84 -8.85 18.95
N VAL A 240 -16.54 -8.53 19.01
CA VAL A 240 -15.45 -9.46 18.72
C VAL A 240 -15.56 -10.66 19.68
N GLN A 241 -15.84 -11.85 19.16
CA GLN A 241 -15.92 -13.10 19.93
C GLN A 241 -14.57 -13.82 19.98
#